data_AF-A0AAW7EDH4-F1
#
_entry.id   AF-A0AAW7EDH4-F1
#
_cell.length_a   1.000
_cell.length_b   1.000
_cell.length_c   1.000
_cell.angle_alpha   90.00
_cell.angle_beta   90.00
_cell.angle_gamma   90.00
#
_symmetry.space_group_name_H-M   'P 1'
#
loop_
_entity.id
_entity.type
_entity.pdbx_description
1 polymer ?
#
loop_
_entity_poly.entity_id
_entity_poly.type
_entity_poly.pdbx_seq_one_letter_code
_entity_poly.pdbx_strand_id
1 'polypeptide(L)' 'MDNSALPINQIIDRINDAAANNEAIVLTAEEVKILSKGIGKTYFVPVLTNKQIVQLCEEGKLGKPMFPKKTGN' A
#
# COMPACT_ATOMS: atom_id res chain seq x y z
N MET A 1 24.67 14.34 -4.49
CA MET A 1 23.60 14.83 -5.37
C MET A 1 22.36 15.01 -4.51
N ASP A 2 21.80 16.20 -4.53
CA ASP A 2 20.52 16.46 -3.87
C ASP A 2 19.40 15.95 -4.79
N ASN A 3 18.65 14.96 -4.31
CA ASN A 3 17.55 14.36 -5.04
C ASN A 3 16.19 14.91 -4.59
N SER A 4 16.15 15.85 -3.65
CA SER A 4 14.91 16.43 -3.10
C SER A 4 14.02 17.06 -4.17
N ALA A 5 14.61 17.61 -5.23
CA ALA A 5 13.90 18.20 -6.37
C ALA A 5 13.25 17.18 -7.32
N LEU A 6 13.45 15.87 -7.13
CA LEU A 6 12.76 14.87 -7.93
C LEU A 6 11.26 14.87 -7.58
N PRO A 7 10.36 14.89 -8.58
CA PRO A 7 8.91 14.95 -8.35
C PRO A 7 8.41 13.85 -7.41
N ILE A 8 8.96 12.63 -7.49
CA ILE A 8 8.56 11.54 -6.61
C ILE A 8 8.89 11.81 -5.13
N ASN A 9 10.02 12.46 -4.84
CA ASN A 9 10.42 12.74 -3.47
C ASN A 9 9.52 13.82 -2.86
N GLN A 10 9.20 14.86 -3.63
CA GLN A 10 8.25 15.91 -3.21
C GLN A 10 6.85 15.36 -2.93
N ILE A 11 6.39 14.39 -3.72
CA ILE A 11 5.10 13.71 -3.49
C ILE A 11 5.16 12.89 -2.21
N ILE A 12 6.24 12.15 -1.97
CA ILE A 12 6.42 11.33 -0.75
C ILE A 12 6.49 12.21 0.50
N ASP A 13 7.22 13.32 0.46
CA ASP A 13 7.32 14.26 1.58
C ASP A 13 5.94 14.80 1.96
N ARG A 14 5.14 15.23 0.97
CA ARG A 14 3.76 15.66 1.20
C ARG A 14 2.85 14.57 1.79
N ILE A 15 3.03 13.32 1.36
CA ILE A 15 2.29 12.18 1.94
C ILE A 15 2.69 11.98 3.40
N ASN A 16 3.99 12.03 3.71
CA ASN A 16 4.50 11.85 5.06
C ASN A 16 4.03 12.97 5.99
N ASP A 17 4.06 14.23 5.52
CA ASP A 17 3.57 15.38 6.28
C ASP A 17 2.06 15.27 6.57
N ALA A 18 1.26 14.93 5.56
CA ALA A 18 -0.18 14.72 5.75
C ALA A 18 -0.46 13.57 6.72
N ALA A 19 0.28 12.47 6.63
CA ALA A 19 0.16 11.33 7.54
C ALA A 19 0.53 11.70 8.99
N ALA A 20 1.61 12.47 9.18
CA ALA A 20 2.03 12.94 10.50
C ALA A 20 0.99 13.86 11.16
N ASN A 21 0.26 14.64 10.36
CA ASN A 21 -0.79 15.53 10.83
C ASN A 21 -2.20 14.87 10.82
N ASN A 22 -2.31 13.60 10.42
CA ASN A 22 -3.57 12.88 10.25
C ASN A 22 -4.58 13.61 9.33
N GLU A 23 -4.07 14.16 8.24
CA GLU A 23 -4.82 14.94 7.25
C GLU A 23 -5.05 14.13 5.97
N ALA A 24 -6.19 14.41 5.31
CA ALA A 24 -6.46 13.87 3.98
C ALA A 24 -5.70 14.68 2.92
N ILE A 25 -5.17 13.99 1.91
CA ILE A 25 -4.50 14.59 0.75
C ILE A 25 -5.18 14.18 -0.55
N VAL A 26 -5.31 15.13 -1.48
CA VAL A 26 -5.73 14.88 -2.85
C VAL A 26 -4.49 14.93 -3.75
N LEU A 27 -4.29 13.87 -4.53
CA LEU A 27 -3.23 13.81 -5.54
C LEU A 27 -3.84 14.03 -6.93
N THR A 28 -3.15 14.79 -7.76
CA THR A 28 -3.48 14.97 -9.17
C THR A 28 -3.23 13.68 -9.96
N ALA A 29 -3.87 13.55 -11.12
CA ALA A 29 -3.68 12.39 -11.98
C ALA A 29 -2.21 12.18 -12.42
N GLU A 30 -1.43 13.26 -12.53
CA GLU A 30 -0.01 13.20 -12.88
C GLU A 30 0.84 12.66 -11.71
N GLU A 31 0.59 13.14 -10.50
CA GLU A 31 1.27 12.64 -9.29
C GLU A 31 0.98 11.16 -9.06
N VAL A 32 -0.28 10.74 -9.27
CA VAL A 32 -0.65 9.32 -9.20
C VAL A 32 0.10 8.48 -10.24
N LYS A 33 0.28 8.98 -11.47
CA LYS A 33 1.07 8.28 -12.50
C LYS A 33 2.54 8.16 -12.10
N ILE A 34 3.11 9.19 -11.50
CA ILE A 34 4.50 9.18 -11.02
C ILE A 34 4.67 8.14 -9.90
N LEU A 35 3.78 8.14 -8.90
CA LEU A 35 3.78 7.13 -7.85
C LEU A 35 3.60 5.72 -8.41
N SER A 36 2.64 5.53 -9.31
CA SER A 36 2.38 4.22 -9.93
C SER A 36 3.57 3.66 -10.72
N LYS A 37 4.47 4.51 -11.25
CA LYS A 37 5.71 4.02 -11.87
C LYS A 37 6.66 3.39 -10.84
N GLY A 38 6.72 3.95 -9.63
CA GLY A 38 7.57 3.48 -8.54
C GLY A 38 6.98 2.29 -7.78
N ILE A 39 5.71 2.38 -7.38
CA ILE A 39 5.06 1.39 -6.50
C ILE A 39 3.89 0.64 -7.15
N GLY A 40 3.41 1.04 -8.32
CA GLY A 40 2.22 0.44 -8.92
C GLY A 40 2.40 -1.02 -9.39
N LYS A 41 3.64 -1.52 -9.41
CA LYS A 41 3.94 -2.94 -9.70
C LYS A 41 4.20 -3.76 -8.44
N THR A 42 4.20 -3.15 -7.25
CA THR A 42 4.44 -3.86 -6.01
C THR A 42 3.14 -4.45 -5.48
N TYR A 43 3.25 -5.59 -4.80
CA TYR A 43 2.13 -6.24 -4.13
C TYR A 43 2.38 -6.19 -2.63
N PHE A 44 1.35 -5.86 -1.86
CA PHE A 44 1.40 -6.02 -0.42
C PHE A 44 1.28 -7.51 -0.08
N VAL A 45 2.36 -8.09 0.44
CA VAL A 45 2.38 -9.47 0.94
C VAL A 45 2.32 -9.41 2.46
N PRO A 46 1.22 -9.81 3.11
CA PRO A 46 1.15 -9.83 4.56
C PRO A 46 2.10 -10.89 5.10
N VAL A 47 3.09 -10.47 5.89
CA VAL A 47 3.96 -11.38 6.65
C VAL A 47 3.28 -11.67 7.97
N LEU A 48 2.96 -12.95 8.20
CA LEU A 48 2.28 -13.40 9.41
C LEU A 48 3.28 -14.00 10.39
N THR A 49 3.09 -13.71 11.66
CA THR A 49 3.78 -14.41 12.74
C THR A 49 3.26 -15.85 12.86
N ASN A 50 4.07 -16.74 13.45
CA ASN A 50 3.64 -18.13 13.69
C ASN A 50 2.34 -18.21 14.50
N LYS A 51 2.13 -17.31 15.46
CA LYS A 51 0.88 -17.25 16.25
C LYS A 51 -0.33 -16.97 15.36
N GLN A 52 -0.21 -16.02 14.45
CA GLN A 52 -1.28 -15.69 13.49
C GLN A 52 -1.55 -16.85 12.52
N ILE A 53 -0.50 -17.58 12.10
CA ILE A 53 -0.68 -18.77 11.26
C ILE A 53 -1.45 -19.86 12.00
N VAL A 54 -1.08 -20.17 13.25
CA VAL A 54 -1.78 -21.16 14.07
C VAL A 54 -3.24 -20.77 14.26
N GLN A 55 -3.53 -19.50 14.56
CA GLN A 55 -4.89 -19.00 14.67
C GLN A 55 -5.69 -19.20 13.36
N LEU A 56 -5.08 -18.94 12.20
CA LEU A 56 -5.75 -19.19 10.91
C LEU A 56 -6.04 -20.68 10.67
N CYS A 57 -5.20 -21.59 11.19
CA CYS A 57 -5.48 -23.02 11.16
C CYS A 57 -6.70 -23.37 12.03
N GLU A 58 -6.72 -22.88 13.28
CA GLU A 58 -7.79 -23.14 14.24
C GLU A 58 -9.14 -22.58 13.76
N GLU A 59 -9.13 -21.40 13.13
CA GLU A 59 -10.31 -20.79 12.51
C GLU A 59 -10.71 -21.45 11.18
N GLY A 60 -9.94 -22.43 10.69
CA GLY A 60 -10.16 -23.09 9.41
C GLY A 60 -10.09 -22.13 8.22
N LYS A 61 -9.35 -21.02 8.34
CA LYS A 61 -9.19 -19.97 7.32
C LYS A 61 -7.89 -20.12 6.52
N LEU A 62 -6.92 -20.89 7.02
CA LEU A 62 -5.67 -21.11 6.31
C LEU A 62 -5.93 -21.74 4.91
N GLY A 63 -5.28 -21.19 3.89
CA GLY A 63 -5.43 -21.65 2.49
C GLY A 63 -6.72 -21.20 1.79
N LYS A 64 -7.63 -20.49 2.49
CA LYS A 64 -8.81 -19.89 1.86
C LYS A 64 -8.48 -18.51 1.29
N PRO A 65 -9.14 -18.09 0.19
CA PRO A 65 -8.98 -16.74 -0.34
C PRO A 65 -9.30 -15.69 0.73
N MET A 66 -8.36 -14.77 0.97
CA MET A 66 -8.57 -13.67 1.91
C MET A 66 -9.64 -12.69 1.42
N PHE A 67 -9.77 -12.55 0.10
CA PHE A 67 -10.80 -11.76 -0.55
C PHE A 67 -11.67 -12.68 -1.41
N PRO A 68 -12.99 -12.46 -1.43
CA PRO A 68 -13.86 -13.16 -2.38
C PRO A 68 -13.40 -12.85 -3.81
N LYS A 69 -13.55 -13.84 -4.68
CA LYS A 69 -13.27 -13.68 -6.11
C LYS A 69 -14.11 -12.48 -6.61
N LYS A 70 -13.47 -11.50 -7.25
CA LYS A 70 -14.18 -10.40 -7.91
C LYS A 70 -15.21 -11.01 -8.87
N THR A 71 -16.49 -10.87 -8.56
CA THR A 71 -17.57 -11.03 -9.54
C THR A 71 -17.51 -9.81 -10.45
N GLY A 72 -17.17 -10.00 -11.72
CA GLY A 72 -17.09 -8.91 -12.68
C GLY A 72 -18.46 -8.24 -12.85
N ASN A 73 -18.48 -6.91 -12.77
CA ASN A 73 -19.44 -6.05 -13.44
C ASN A 73 -18.66 -5.23 -14.46
#